data_AF-A0A963VZL6-F1
#
_entry.id   AF-A0A963VZL6-F1
#
_cell.length_a   1.000
_cell.length_b   1.000
_cell.length_c   1.000
_cell.angle_alpha   90.00
_cell.angle_beta   90.00
_cell.angle_gamma   90.00
#
_symmetry.space_group_name_H-M   'P 1'
#
loop_
_entity.id
_entity.type
_entity.pdbx_description
1 polymer ?
#
loop_
_entity_poly.entity_id
_entity_poly.type
_entity_poly.pdbx_seq_one_letter_code
_entity_poly.pdbx_strand_id
1 'polypeptide(L)'
;MSETGASPLLLPDPDDPRLTRPISGIDQDGREMTADIVHERPLTLFLNDQEIVTMMTIGDHPDYLALGFLLNQNMLRLDDRVTAVEHDEDLDLVVVRTARATDYEEKLKKKVRTSGCAQGTVFGDLMERFEEVRLPADAVLRTSSLYALTRTIATCPSLYLKAGAIHGCALCEEDRLLLYMEDVGRH
;
A
#
# COMPACT_ATOMS: atom_id res chain seq x y z
N MET A 1 30.27 18.07 7.08
CA MET A 1 30.31 16.83 6.30
C MET A 1 30.18 15.68 7.28
N SER A 2 28.94 15.25 7.55
CA SER A 2 28.66 14.01 8.27
C SER A 2 27.85 13.12 7.32
N GLU A 3 28.57 12.33 6.54
CA GLU A 3 28.02 11.19 5.81
C GLU A 3 27.68 10.09 6.82
N THR A 4 26.45 10.11 7.34
CA THR A 4 25.81 8.94 7.95
C THR A 4 24.29 9.07 7.81
N GLY A 5 23.81 9.23 6.59
CA GLY A 5 22.40 8.99 6.28
C GLY A 5 22.30 7.63 5.61
N ALA A 6 21.82 6.61 6.32
CA ALA A 6 21.48 5.34 5.67
C ALA A 6 20.52 5.65 4.52
N SER A 7 20.80 5.11 3.32
CA SER A 7 19.89 5.22 2.18
C SER A 7 18.50 4.71 2.57
N PRO A 8 17.41 5.30 2.03
CA PRO A 8 16.06 4.80 2.25
C PRO A 8 15.99 3.31 1.95
N LEU A 9 15.20 2.57 2.74
CA LEU A 9 15.07 1.12 2.61
C LEU A 9 14.28 0.73 1.36
N LEU A 10 13.29 1.55 1.02
CA LEU A 10 12.43 1.35 -0.14
C LEU A 10 11.88 2.70 -0.61
N LEU A 11 11.93 2.94 -1.91
CA LEU A 11 11.33 4.10 -2.58
C LEU A 11 10.62 3.60 -3.84
N PRO A 12 9.63 4.36 -4.36
CA PRO A 12 9.02 4.05 -5.64
C PRO A 12 10.06 4.11 -6.77
N ASP A 13 9.93 3.23 -7.74
CA ASP A 13 10.69 3.30 -8.99
C ASP A 13 9.79 3.88 -10.09
N PRO A 14 9.83 5.20 -10.35
CA PRO A 14 9.02 5.80 -11.41
C PRO A 14 9.41 5.29 -12.80
N ASP A 15 10.60 4.74 -12.98
CA ASP A 15 11.08 4.25 -14.27
C ASP A 15 10.74 2.78 -14.53
N ASP A 16 10.11 2.09 -13.57
CA ASP A 16 9.58 0.74 -13.78
C ASP A 16 8.47 0.76 -14.86
N PRO A 17 8.69 0.11 -16.02
CA PRO A 17 7.72 0.10 -17.12
C PRO A 17 6.45 -0.69 -16.81
N ARG A 18 6.40 -1.44 -15.70
CA ARG A 18 5.21 -2.17 -15.26
C ARG A 18 4.19 -1.25 -14.58
N LEU A 19 4.64 -0.14 -14.00
CA LEU A 19 3.83 0.73 -13.13
C LEU A 19 3.15 1.88 -13.89
N THR A 20 3.72 2.30 -15.01
CA THR A 20 3.15 3.37 -15.86
C THR A 20 3.13 2.97 -17.32
N ARG A 21 2.20 3.54 -18.08
CA ARG A 21 2.16 3.41 -19.54
C ARG A 21 1.88 4.75 -20.22
N PRO A 22 2.52 5.03 -21.36
CA PRO A 22 2.21 6.22 -22.13
C PRO A 22 0.86 6.05 -22.85
N ILE A 23 0.04 7.09 -22.83
CA ILE A 23 -1.19 7.20 -23.61
C ILE A 23 -1.17 8.46 -24.46
N SER A 24 -1.69 8.37 -25.67
CA SER A 24 -1.92 9.53 -26.54
C SER A 24 -3.33 10.08 -26.32
N GLY A 25 -3.44 11.41 -26.30
CA GLY A 25 -4.70 12.13 -26.10
C GLY A 25 -4.70 13.47 -26.81
N ILE A 26 -5.76 14.24 -26.60
CA ILE A 26 -5.93 15.59 -27.14
C ILE A 26 -6.17 16.54 -25.96
N ASP A 27 -5.42 17.63 -25.91
CA ASP A 27 -5.54 18.65 -24.85
C ASP A 27 -6.77 19.56 -25.05
N GLN A 28 -6.98 20.50 -24.12
CA GLN A 28 -8.11 21.44 -24.18
C GLN A 28 -8.08 22.39 -25.39
N ASP A 29 -6.94 22.54 -26.07
CA ASP A 29 -6.77 23.39 -27.24
C ASP A 29 -6.83 22.60 -28.56
N GLY A 30 -7.10 21.29 -28.49
CA GLY A 30 -7.18 20.41 -29.66
C GLY A 30 -5.82 19.89 -30.16
N ARG A 31 -4.75 20.01 -29.38
CA ARG A 31 -3.41 19.51 -29.76
C ARG A 31 -3.20 18.09 -29.27
N GLU A 32 -2.53 17.28 -30.09
CA GLU A 32 -2.08 15.95 -29.67
C GLU A 32 -1.05 16.05 -28.55
N MET A 33 -1.20 15.20 -27.54
CA MET A 33 -0.27 15.08 -26.42
C MET A 33 -0.09 13.62 -26.02
N THR A 34 1.03 13.33 -25.35
CA THR A 34 1.27 12.05 -24.69
C THR A 34 1.43 12.29 -23.19
N ALA A 35 0.83 11.43 -22.37
CA ALA A 35 0.97 11.46 -20.93
C ALA A 35 1.19 10.04 -20.39
N ASP A 36 2.02 9.90 -19.37
CA ASP A 36 2.12 8.66 -18.61
C ASP A 36 0.92 8.55 -17.66
N ILE A 37 0.29 7.38 -17.62
CA ILE A 37 -0.74 7.05 -16.64
C ILE A 37 -0.32 5.83 -15.84
N VAL A 38 -0.72 5.80 -14.57
CA VAL A 38 -0.54 4.62 -13.71
C VAL A 38 -1.32 3.43 -14.27
N HIS A 39 -0.72 2.25 -14.18
CA HIS A 39 -1.34 1.02 -14.63
C HIS A 39 -2.01 0.31 -13.46
N GLU A 40 -3.34 0.42 -13.40
CA GLU A 40 -4.17 -0.26 -12.40
C GLU A 40 -4.53 -1.69 -12.87
N ARG A 41 -4.32 -2.68 -12.00
CA ARG A 41 -4.61 -4.10 -12.24
C ARG A 41 -5.23 -4.76 -11.00
N PRO A 42 -6.05 -5.81 -11.18
CA PRO A 42 -6.55 -6.58 -10.05
C PRO A 42 -5.41 -7.36 -9.38
N LEU A 43 -5.55 -7.63 -8.08
CA LEU A 43 -4.72 -8.56 -7.33
C LEU A 43 -5.61 -9.34 -6.36
N THR A 44 -5.73 -10.64 -6.55
CA THR A 44 -6.51 -11.54 -5.69
C THR A 44 -5.65 -12.07 -4.55
N LEU A 45 -6.03 -11.73 -3.32
CA LEU A 45 -5.36 -12.16 -2.10
C LEU A 45 -5.99 -13.44 -1.55
N PHE A 46 -5.15 -14.45 -1.35
CA PHE A 46 -5.46 -15.67 -0.62
C PHE A 46 -4.73 -15.71 0.72
N LEU A 47 -5.41 -16.25 1.73
CA LEU A 47 -4.77 -16.66 2.99
C LEU A 47 -4.95 -18.17 3.14
N ASN A 48 -3.84 -18.89 3.10
CA ASN A 48 -3.82 -20.33 2.91
C ASN A 48 -4.60 -20.72 1.64
N ASP A 49 -5.67 -21.49 1.75
CA ASP A 49 -6.47 -21.96 0.61
C ASP A 49 -7.75 -21.14 0.40
N GLN A 50 -7.91 -20.03 1.12
CA GLN A 50 -9.12 -19.21 1.11
C GLN A 50 -8.91 -17.89 0.37
N GLU A 51 -9.72 -17.64 -0.65
CA GLU A 51 -9.81 -16.32 -1.30
C GLU A 51 -10.40 -15.30 -0.32
N ILE A 52 -9.70 -14.19 -0.11
CA ILE A 52 -10.09 -13.15 0.84
C ILE A 52 -10.76 -11.99 0.10
N VAL A 53 -10.06 -11.43 -0.88
CA VAL A 53 -10.45 -10.22 -1.60
C VAL A 53 -9.69 -10.09 -2.91
N THR A 54 -10.29 -9.41 -3.89
CA THR A 54 -9.57 -8.89 -5.06
C THR A 54 -9.54 -7.37 -4.95
N MET A 55 -8.35 -6.80 -4.86
CA MET A 55 -8.12 -5.35 -4.79
C MET A 55 -7.57 -4.83 -6.11
N MET A 56 -7.78 -3.54 -6.40
CA MET A 56 -7.10 -2.88 -7.51
C MET A 56 -5.83 -2.22 -6.98
N THR A 57 -4.72 -2.40 -7.67
CA THR A 57 -3.38 -1.96 -7.26
C THR A 57 -2.54 -1.64 -8.49
N ILE A 58 -1.42 -0.94 -8.30
CA ILE A 58 -0.37 -0.83 -9.32
C ILE A 58 0.48 -2.11 -9.43
N GLY A 59 0.43 -2.98 -8.41
CA GLY A 59 1.17 -4.25 -8.35
C GLY A 59 2.68 -4.08 -8.19
N ASP A 60 3.12 -3.05 -7.48
CA ASP A 60 4.54 -2.77 -7.19
C ASP A 60 5.08 -3.72 -6.11
N HIS A 61 4.41 -3.76 -4.96
CA HIS A 61 4.76 -4.61 -3.81
C HIS A 61 3.56 -5.46 -3.33
N PRO A 62 3.16 -6.49 -4.11
CA PRO A 62 1.99 -7.32 -3.82
C PRO A 62 2.12 -8.12 -2.52
N ASP A 63 3.34 -8.48 -2.14
CA ASP A 63 3.67 -9.18 -0.89
C ASP A 63 3.44 -8.31 0.35
N TYR A 64 3.93 -7.07 0.36
CA TYR A 64 3.70 -6.13 1.46
C TYR A 64 2.24 -5.70 1.53
N LEU A 65 1.59 -5.48 0.38
CA LEU A 65 0.16 -5.18 0.32
C LEU A 65 -0.67 -6.33 0.92
N ALA A 66 -0.37 -7.58 0.55
CA ALA A 66 -1.03 -8.76 1.09
C ALA A 66 -0.89 -8.86 2.62
N LEU A 67 0.34 -8.78 3.13
CA LEU A 67 0.60 -8.88 4.56
C LEU A 67 -0.02 -7.72 5.34
N GLY A 68 0.13 -6.50 4.85
CA GLY A 68 -0.45 -5.30 5.45
C GLY A 68 -1.97 -5.36 5.50
N PHE A 69 -2.61 -5.81 4.41
CA PHE A 69 -4.05 -6.05 4.38
C PHE A 69 -4.47 -7.05 5.46
N LEU A 70 -3.86 -8.25 5.50
CA LEU A 70 -4.25 -9.27 6.48
C LEU A 70 -4.04 -8.83 7.93
N LEU A 71 -2.96 -8.08 8.22
CA LEU A 71 -2.70 -7.50 9.54
C LEU A 71 -3.76 -6.46 9.93
N ASN A 72 -4.10 -5.56 9.00
CA ASN A 72 -5.09 -4.51 9.22
C ASN A 72 -6.51 -5.10 9.39
N GLN A 73 -6.80 -6.22 8.74
CA GLN A 73 -8.08 -6.92 8.85
C GLN A 73 -8.14 -7.91 10.03
N ASN A 74 -7.08 -7.98 10.86
CA ASN A 74 -6.95 -8.93 11.97
C ASN A 74 -7.17 -10.39 11.53
N MET A 75 -6.70 -10.72 10.32
CA MET A 75 -6.65 -12.06 9.74
C MET A 75 -5.25 -12.68 9.88
N LEU A 76 -4.23 -11.85 10.12
CA LEU A 76 -2.91 -12.26 10.56
C LEU A 76 -2.64 -11.61 11.91
N ARG A 77 -2.26 -12.41 12.91
CA ARG A 77 -1.80 -11.91 14.22
C ARG A 77 -0.30 -11.68 14.20
N LEU A 78 0.19 -10.83 15.11
CA LEU A 78 1.63 -10.53 15.21
C LEU A 78 2.48 -11.75 15.58
N ASP A 79 1.89 -12.75 16.25
CA ASP A 79 2.52 -14.01 16.62
C ASP A 79 2.28 -15.15 15.62
N ASP A 80 1.46 -14.92 14.58
CA ASP A 80 1.27 -15.90 13.53
C ASP A 80 2.56 -16.05 12.71
N ARG A 81 3.01 -17.29 12.55
CA ARG A 81 4.16 -17.61 11.71
C ARG A 81 3.74 -17.71 10.25
N VAL A 82 4.10 -16.69 9.45
CA VAL A 82 4.05 -16.74 7.98
C VAL A 82 5.11 -17.73 7.48
N THR A 83 4.70 -18.70 6.68
CA THR A 83 5.58 -19.73 6.12
C THR A 83 5.99 -19.43 4.68
N ALA A 84 5.13 -18.74 3.92
CA ALA A 84 5.42 -18.28 2.56
C ALA A 84 4.52 -17.10 2.17
N VAL A 85 4.99 -16.29 1.21
CA VAL A 85 4.17 -15.33 0.45
C VAL A 85 4.50 -15.57 -1.01
N GLU A 86 3.52 -16.06 -1.77
CA GLU A 86 3.69 -16.52 -3.15
C GLU A 86 2.89 -15.59 -4.06
N HIS A 87 3.57 -14.82 -4.92
CA HIS A 87 2.94 -13.97 -5.92
C HIS A 87 3.03 -14.64 -7.29
N ASP A 88 1.89 -14.72 -7.98
CA ASP A 88 1.77 -15.22 -9.34
C ASP A 88 1.29 -14.06 -10.23
N GLU A 89 2.22 -13.53 -11.04
CA GLU A 89 1.97 -12.40 -11.94
C GLU A 89 1.03 -12.75 -13.09
N ASP A 90 1.00 -14.01 -13.54
CA ASP A 90 0.17 -14.43 -14.67
C ASP A 90 -1.30 -14.61 -14.25
N LEU A 91 -1.53 -14.98 -12.99
CA LEU A 91 -2.85 -15.18 -12.42
C LEU A 91 -3.35 -13.98 -11.60
N ASP A 92 -2.57 -12.90 -11.53
CA ASP A 92 -2.86 -11.69 -10.74
C ASP A 92 -3.23 -12.04 -9.28
N LEU A 93 -2.49 -12.95 -8.63
CA LEU A 93 -2.80 -13.41 -7.28
C LEU A 93 -1.59 -13.44 -6.36
N VAL A 94 -1.88 -13.31 -5.06
CA VAL A 94 -0.89 -13.45 -3.99
C VAL A 94 -1.45 -14.34 -2.89
N VAL A 95 -0.69 -15.36 -2.51
CA VAL A 95 -1.04 -16.33 -1.47
C VAL A 95 -0.14 -16.14 -0.26
N VAL A 96 -0.72 -15.77 0.87
CA VAL A 96 -0.02 -15.76 2.16
C VAL A 96 -0.29 -17.08 2.86
N ARG A 97 0.76 -17.84 3.17
CA ARG A 97 0.67 -19.11 3.91
C ARG A 97 1.10 -18.92 5.36
N THR A 98 0.35 -19.51 6.28
CA THR A 98 0.65 -19.49 7.71
C THR A 98 0.73 -20.91 8.27
N ALA A 99 1.47 -21.10 9.36
CA ALA A 99 1.58 -22.41 10.02
C ALA A 99 0.26 -22.88 10.66
N ARG A 100 -0.68 -21.95 10.88
CA ARG A 100 -1.96 -22.19 11.51
C ARG A 100 -3.05 -22.32 10.45
N ALA A 101 -3.92 -23.31 10.59
CA ALA A 101 -5.16 -23.35 9.82
C ALA A 101 -6.08 -22.19 10.24
N THR A 102 -6.49 -21.39 9.27
CA THR A 102 -7.28 -20.18 9.47
C THR A 102 -8.75 -20.43 9.13
N ASP A 103 -9.64 -20.38 10.12
CA ASP A 103 -11.08 -20.52 9.91
C ASP A 103 -11.74 -19.14 9.79
N TYR A 104 -11.55 -18.48 8.63
CA TYR A 104 -12.07 -17.14 8.37
C TYR A 104 -13.38 -17.13 7.58
N GLU A 105 -13.97 -18.29 7.28
CA GLU A 105 -15.26 -18.39 6.59
C GLU A 105 -16.37 -17.65 7.35
N GLU A 106 -16.39 -17.75 8.68
CA GLU A 106 -17.34 -17.03 9.53
C GLU A 106 -17.14 -15.50 9.52
N LYS A 107 -15.89 -15.02 9.40
CA LYS A 107 -15.60 -13.58 9.23
C LYS A 107 -16.05 -13.09 7.85
N LEU A 108 -15.84 -13.89 6.80
CA LEU A 108 -16.24 -13.59 5.41
C LEU A 108 -17.77 -13.58 5.20
N LYS A 109 -18.55 -14.30 6.03
CA LYS A 109 -20.03 -14.28 5.98
C LYS A 109 -20.65 -12.96 6.46
N LYS A 110 -19.96 -12.17 7.29
CA LYS A 110 -20.45 -10.86 7.80
C LYS A 110 -20.28 -9.69 6.80
N LYS A 111 -20.08 -9.98 5.50
CA LYS A 111 -19.93 -9.00 4.41
C LYS A 111 -21.17 -8.11 4.27
N VAL A 112 -21.17 -6.92 4.88
CA VAL A 112 -22.08 -5.84 4.52
C VAL A 112 -21.50 -5.14 3.29
N ARG A 113 -22.22 -5.24 2.16
CA ARG A 113 -21.82 -4.63 0.87
C ARG A 113 -22.27 -3.17 0.85
N THR A 114 -21.35 -2.22 0.98
CA THR A 114 -21.63 -0.79 0.74
C THR A 114 -21.25 -0.41 -0.70
N SER A 115 -21.99 0.54 -1.28
CA SER A 115 -21.95 0.88 -2.71
C SER A 115 -20.96 2.00 -3.07
N GLY A 116 -19.93 2.25 -2.26
CA GLY A 116 -18.89 3.26 -2.53
C GLY A 116 -17.58 2.62 -2.99
N CYS A 117 -16.64 3.43 -3.53
CA CYS A 117 -15.31 3.06 -4.05
C CYS A 117 -14.32 2.42 -3.05
N ALA A 118 -14.84 1.74 -2.03
CA ALA A 118 -14.10 0.81 -1.20
C ALA A 118 -15.09 -0.30 -0.88
N GLN A 119 -14.71 -1.55 -1.17
CA GLN A 119 -15.17 -2.66 -0.36
C GLN A 119 -14.78 -2.34 1.09
N GLY A 120 -15.67 -1.65 1.81
CA GLY A 120 -15.53 -1.23 3.20
C GLY A 120 -15.70 -2.42 4.14
N THR A 121 -14.96 -3.49 3.86
CA THR A 121 -14.97 -4.71 4.65
C THR A 121 -13.97 -4.54 5.80
N VAL A 122 -14.46 -4.78 7.01
CA VAL A 122 -13.73 -4.99 8.28
C VAL A 122 -13.10 -3.78 8.98
N PHE A 123 -13.90 -2.72 9.23
CA PHE A 123 -13.58 -1.76 10.31
C PHE A 123 -14.03 -2.23 11.71
N GLY A 124 -14.80 -3.33 11.82
CA GLY A 124 -15.38 -3.77 13.10
C GLY A 124 -14.35 -4.21 14.14
N ASP A 125 -13.38 -5.05 13.74
CA ASP A 125 -12.33 -5.60 14.60
C ASP A 125 -11.21 -4.56 14.88
N LEU A 126 -11.05 -3.57 13.99
CA LEU A 126 -10.04 -2.52 14.12
C LEU A 126 -10.37 -1.53 15.26
N MET A 127 -11.65 -1.22 15.44
CA MET A 127 -12.11 -0.32 16.50
C MET A 127 -11.84 -0.89 17.89
N GLU A 128 -12.01 -2.19 18.09
CA GLU A 128 -11.68 -2.87 19.35
C GLU A 128 -10.18 -2.77 19.65
N ARG A 129 -9.33 -2.91 18.63
CA ARG A 129 -7.88 -2.81 18.78
C ARG A 129 -7.41 -1.39 19.12
N PHE A 130 -8.08 -0.35 18.64
CA PHE A 130 -7.73 1.04 18.98
C PHE A 130 -7.87 1.34 20.47
N GLU A 131 -8.74 0.63 21.20
CA GLU A 131 -8.86 0.78 22.66
C GLU A 131 -7.61 0.27 23.41
N GLU A 132 -6.87 -0.67 22.82
CA GLU A 132 -5.65 -1.24 23.41
C GLU A 132 -4.38 -0.45 23.05
N VAL A 133 -4.41 0.33 21.96
CA VAL A 133 -3.24 1.06 21.47
C VAL A 133 -2.89 2.20 22.42
N ARG A 134 -1.66 2.16 22.94
CA ARG A 134 -1.06 3.27 23.71
C ARG A 134 0.10 3.87 22.95
N LEU A 135 -0.03 5.14 22.60
CA LEU A 135 1.06 5.90 21.99
C LEU A 135 2.08 6.29 23.07
N PRO A 136 3.39 6.35 22.74
CA PRO A 136 4.41 6.83 23.67
C PRO A 136 4.09 8.27 24.10
N ALA A 137 3.98 8.50 25.42
CA ALA A 137 3.61 9.81 25.96
C ALA A 137 4.71 10.88 25.75
N ASP A 138 5.93 10.43 25.51
CA ASP A 138 7.12 11.22 25.23
C ASP A 138 7.42 11.37 23.74
N ALA A 139 6.54 10.88 22.86
CA ALA A 139 6.68 11.09 21.41
C ALA A 139 6.59 12.60 21.09
N VAL A 140 7.67 13.14 20.52
CA VAL A 140 7.74 14.55 20.11
C VAL A 140 7.85 14.63 18.59
N LEU A 141 6.89 15.32 17.96
CA LEU A 141 6.94 15.69 16.55
C LEU A 141 7.32 17.16 16.41
N ARG A 142 8.46 17.43 15.79
CA ARG A 142 8.91 18.80 15.52
C ARG A 142 8.28 19.30 14.22
N THR A 143 7.66 20.48 14.25
CA THR A 143 7.12 21.11 13.05
C THR A 143 8.18 21.35 11.98
N SER A 144 9.44 21.62 12.38
CA SER A 144 10.57 21.73 11.45
C SER A 144 10.79 20.44 10.65
N SER A 145 10.63 19.28 11.28
CA SER A 145 10.73 17.98 10.62
C SER A 145 9.61 17.78 9.62
N LEU A 146 8.37 18.19 9.95
CA LEU A 146 7.25 18.13 8.99
C LEU A 146 7.54 18.93 7.71
N TYR A 147 8.05 20.15 7.83
CA TYR A 147 8.41 20.95 6.65
C TYR A 147 9.52 20.32 5.81
N ALA A 148 10.51 19.70 6.47
CA ALA A 148 11.58 19.00 5.79
C ALA A 148 11.06 17.74 5.07
N LEU A 149 10.19 16.96 5.71
CA LEU A 149 9.54 15.78 5.15
C LEU A 149 8.65 16.14 3.96
N THR A 150 7.78 17.15 4.07
CA THR A 150 6.93 17.57 2.95
C THR A 150 7.76 17.94 1.73
N ARG A 151 8.87 18.67 1.93
CA ARG A 151 9.80 18.99 0.83
C ARG A 151 10.42 17.73 0.24
N THR A 152 10.92 16.83 1.10
CA THR A 152 11.57 15.59 0.68
C THR A 152 10.62 14.72 -0.15
N ILE A 153 9.40 14.49 0.32
CA ILE A 153 8.39 13.69 -0.39
C ILE A 153 7.98 14.37 -1.70
N ALA A 154 7.76 15.69 -1.70
CA ALA A 154 7.36 16.42 -2.90
C ALA A 154 8.43 16.46 -4.02
N THR A 155 9.70 16.22 -3.68
CA THR A 155 10.81 16.23 -4.65
C THR A 155 11.43 14.85 -4.89
N CYS A 156 11.03 13.82 -4.13
CA CYS A 156 11.49 12.46 -4.32
C CYS A 156 10.99 11.95 -5.68
N PRO A 157 11.83 11.29 -6.50
CA PRO A 157 11.36 10.57 -7.68
C PRO A 157 10.20 9.64 -7.31
N SER A 158 9.09 9.76 -8.03
CA SER A 158 7.85 9.06 -7.68
C SER A 158 6.89 8.95 -8.85
N LEU A 159 5.98 7.98 -8.80
CA LEU A 159 4.90 7.80 -9.77
C LEU A 159 3.94 8.99 -9.74
N TYR A 160 3.76 9.63 -8.58
CA TYR A 160 2.97 10.85 -8.49
C TYR A 160 3.54 11.97 -9.38
N LEU A 161 4.86 12.19 -9.35
CA LEU A 161 5.50 13.21 -10.19
C LEU A 161 5.49 12.82 -11.68
N LYS A 162 5.52 11.53 -12.00
CA LYS A 162 5.54 11.02 -13.38
C LYS A 162 4.15 11.00 -14.04
N ALA A 163 3.17 10.41 -13.36
CA ALA A 163 1.87 10.06 -13.93
C ALA A 163 0.68 10.64 -13.15
N GLY A 164 0.89 11.11 -11.91
CA GLY A 164 -0.19 11.59 -11.05
C GLY A 164 -1.20 10.50 -10.67
N ALA A 165 -2.41 10.92 -10.27
CA ALA A 165 -3.55 10.03 -9.96
C ALA A 165 -3.26 8.84 -9.02
N ILE A 166 -2.33 9.03 -8.08
CA ILE A 166 -1.86 7.99 -7.16
C ILE A 166 -1.75 8.55 -5.74
N HIS A 167 -1.83 7.67 -4.75
CA HIS A 167 -1.60 7.98 -3.34
C HIS A 167 -0.23 7.49 -2.91
N GLY A 168 0.36 8.16 -1.91
CA GLY A 168 1.65 7.78 -1.34
C GLY A 168 1.58 7.69 0.19
N CYS A 169 2.28 6.71 0.76
CA CYS A 169 2.44 6.52 2.19
C CYS A 169 3.94 6.45 2.54
N ALA A 170 4.36 7.28 3.49
CA ALA A 170 5.76 7.41 3.89
C ALA A 170 5.96 7.01 5.36
N LEU A 171 6.95 6.18 5.62
CA LEU A 171 7.47 5.93 6.97
C LEU A 171 8.73 6.76 7.17
N CYS A 172 8.76 7.53 8.25
CA CYS A 172 9.82 8.48 8.55
C CYS A 172 10.31 8.35 9.99
N GLU A 173 11.58 8.66 10.22
CA GLU A 173 12.14 8.91 11.55
C GLU A 173 12.63 10.35 11.60
N GLU A 174 11.99 11.17 12.43
CA GLU A 174 12.16 12.63 12.43
C GLU A 174 11.97 13.25 11.04
N ASP A 175 13.01 13.82 10.43
CA ASP A 175 12.99 14.38 9.07
C ASP A 175 13.58 13.45 8.01
N ARG A 176 13.88 12.21 8.38
CA ARG A 176 14.44 11.19 7.50
C ARG A 176 13.36 10.29 6.95
N LEU A 177 13.26 10.24 5.63
CA LEU A 177 12.42 9.28 4.91
C LEU A 177 13.06 7.88 4.98
N LEU A 178 12.32 6.88 5.48
CA LEU A 178 12.77 5.49 5.60
C LEU A 178 12.17 4.60 4.51
N LEU A 179 10.85 4.68 4.32
CA LEU A 179 10.13 4.03 3.24
C LEU A 179 9.15 5.00 2.59
N TYR A 180 8.95 4.86 1.29
CA TYR A 180 7.89 5.51 0.55
C TYR A 180 7.29 4.51 -0.44
N MET A 181 5.98 4.30 -0.35
CA MET A 181 5.22 3.40 -1.22
C MET A 181 4.06 4.16 -1.84
N GLU A 182 3.67 3.79 -3.05
CA GLU A 182 2.57 4.42 -3.77
C GLU A 182 1.60 3.38 -4.31
N ASP A 183 0.31 3.72 -4.37
CA ASP A 183 -0.73 2.87 -4.96
C ASP A 183 -1.93 3.74 -5.42
N VAL A 184 -2.74 3.24 -6.34
CA VAL A 184 -3.98 3.89 -6.77
C VAL A 184 -4.98 4.04 -5.61
N GLY A 185 -4.98 3.08 -4.68
CA GLY A 185 -5.76 3.12 -3.45
C GLY A 185 -4.99 3.73 -2.29
N ARG A 186 -5.64 4.56 -1.47
CA ARG A 186 -5.02 5.13 -0.25
C ARG A 186 -4.95 4.18 0.96
N HIS A 187 -5.59 3.02 0.90
CA HIS A 187 -5.77 2.11 2.04
C HIS A 187 -4.74 1.00 1.98
#